data_AF-A0A352CJE5-F1
#
_entry.id   AF-A0A352CJE5-F1
#
_cell.length_a   1.000
_cell.length_b   1.000
_cell.length_c   1.000
_cell.angle_alpha   90.00
_cell.angle_beta   90.00
_cell.angle_gamma   90.00
#
_symmetry.space_group_name_H-M   'P 1'
#
loop_
_entity.id
_entity.type
_entity.pdbx_description
1 polymer ?
#
loop_
_entity_poly.entity_id
_entity_poly.type
_entity_poly.pdbx_seq_one_letter_code
_entity_poly.pdbx_strand_id
1 'polypeptide(L)'
;MNVASFLADRIHANRESRFSGLVIRISLGATIISVAVMIITVALAEGFQQRISEKVFSFWGHIRIQEKQPGKAIIAEEIPIRHNEALLQVLSQQPGVLSVYPFATRYALLKTKENMEGVMLKGLDNKKQLE
;
A
#
# COMPACT_ATOMS: atom_id res chain seq x y z
N MET A 1 4.53 69.52 -36.18
CA MET A 1 4.82 68.67 -35.00
C MET A 1 3.51 68.10 -34.50
N ASN A 2 3.30 66.79 -34.61
CA ASN A 2 2.06 66.17 -34.16
C ASN A 2 2.20 65.74 -32.70
N VAL A 3 1.75 66.60 -31.79
CA VAL A 3 1.89 66.43 -30.34
C VAL A 3 0.98 65.32 -29.82
N ALA A 4 -0.13 65.07 -30.53
CA ALA A 4 -1.10 64.03 -30.20
C ALA A 4 -0.49 62.63 -30.35
N SER A 5 0.28 62.38 -31.41
CA SER A 5 0.97 61.09 -31.57
C SER A 5 2.06 60.90 -30.50
N PHE A 6 2.77 61.97 -30.14
CA PHE A 6 3.82 61.90 -29.10
C PHE A 6 3.25 61.58 -27.71
N LEU A 7 2.07 62.11 -27.35
CA LEU A 7 1.39 61.76 -26.09
C LEU A 7 0.81 60.34 -26.14
N ALA A 8 0.21 59.95 -27.27
CA ALA A 8 -0.36 58.60 -27.43
C ALA A 8 0.71 57.52 -27.30
N ASP A 9 1.87 57.70 -27.95
CA ASP A 9 2.99 56.76 -27.86
C ASP A 9 3.60 56.72 -26.45
N ARG A 10 3.65 57.86 -25.76
CA ARG A 10 4.19 57.93 -24.38
C ARG A 10 3.27 57.26 -23.35
N ILE A 11 1.96 57.31 -23.54
CA ILE A 11 0.98 56.64 -22.67
C ILE A 11 0.94 55.13 -22.97
N HIS A 12 1.04 54.73 -24.25
CA HIS A 12 1.08 53.31 -24.63
C HIS A 12 2.40 52.62 -24.25
N ALA A 13 3.50 53.37 -24.17
CA ALA A 13 4.82 52.87 -23.76
C ALA A 13 4.91 52.49 -22.27
N ASN A 14 3.99 52.96 -21.42
CA ASN A 14 3.96 52.61 -19.99
C ASN A 14 3.26 51.27 -19.75
N ARG A 15 3.74 50.26 -20.48
CA ARG A 15 3.18 48.91 -20.56
C ARG A 15 3.37 48.17 -19.23
N GLU A 16 2.29 48.05 -18.46
CA GLU A 16 2.12 47.14 -17.32
C GLU A 16 2.24 45.63 -17.67
N SER A 17 2.70 45.29 -18.87
CA SER A 17 2.91 43.91 -19.34
C SER A 17 3.85 43.07 -18.47
N ARG A 18 4.77 43.70 -17.73
CA ARG A 18 5.71 42.99 -16.84
C ARG A 18 5.06 42.45 -15.57
N PHE A 19 4.03 43.13 -15.05
CA PHE A 19 3.35 42.71 -13.81
C PHE A 19 2.44 41.49 -14.07
N SER A 20 1.71 41.50 -15.19
CA SER A 20 0.87 40.37 -15.62
C SER A 20 1.68 39.09 -15.88
N GLY A 21 2.83 39.21 -16.55
CA GLY A 21 3.69 38.05 -16.84
C GLY A 21 4.33 37.40 -15.60
N LEU A 22 4.63 38.19 -14.56
CA LEU A 22 5.16 37.67 -13.29
C LEU A 22 4.11 36.83 -12.55
N VAL A 23 2.90 37.37 -12.43
CA VAL A 23 1.78 36.68 -11.75
C VAL A 23 1.45 35.36 -12.44
N ILE A 24 1.35 35.36 -13.77
CA ILE A 24 1.06 34.15 -14.55
C ILE A 24 2.11 33.05 -14.30
N ARG A 25 3.40 33.41 -14.21
CA ARG A 25 4.47 32.43 -13.95
C ARG A 25 4.42 31.84 -12.55
N ILE A 26 4.09 32.65 -11.54
CA ILE A 26 3.93 32.18 -10.16
C ILE A 26 2.71 31.25 -10.07
N SER A 27 1.59 31.63 -10.65
CA SER A 27 0.39 30.79 -10.71
C SER A 27 0.66 29.46 -11.40
N LEU A 28 1.35 29.48 -12.54
CA LEU A 28 1.71 28.26 -13.26
C LEU A 28 2.62 27.35 -12.42
N GLY A 29 3.64 27.91 -11.76
CA GLY A 29 4.51 27.16 -10.86
C GLY A 29 3.75 26.53 -9.69
N ALA A 30 2.82 27.28 -9.08
CA ALA A 30 1.97 26.79 -8.00
C ALA A 30 1.07 25.62 -8.45
N THR A 31 0.44 25.74 -9.63
CA THR A 31 -0.40 24.67 -10.19
C THR A 31 0.42 23.42 -10.51
N ILE A 32 1.62 23.56 -11.09
CA ILE A 32 2.50 22.42 -11.38
C ILE A 32 2.85 21.69 -10.09
N ILE A 33 3.25 22.41 -9.04
CA ILE A 33 3.61 21.80 -7.76
C ILE A 33 2.39 21.11 -7.14
N SER A 34 1.23 21.77 -7.14
CA SER A 34 -0.01 21.21 -6.59
C SER A 34 -0.39 19.90 -7.27
N VAL A 35 -0.39 19.86 -8.61
CA VAL A 35 -0.72 18.65 -9.37
C VAL A 35 0.35 17.58 -9.19
N ALA A 36 1.64 17.94 -9.17
CA ALA A 36 2.72 16.99 -8.95
C ALA A 36 2.60 16.29 -7.59
N VAL A 37 2.36 17.04 -6.52
CA VAL A 37 2.14 16.47 -5.18
C VAL A 37 0.92 15.57 -5.18
N MET A 38 -0.19 15.99 -5.78
CA MET A 38 -1.41 15.19 -5.87
C MET A 38 -1.16 13.84 -6.56
N ILE A 39 -0.44 13.85 -7.69
CA ILE A 39 -0.07 12.63 -8.42
C ILE A 39 0.84 11.73 -7.57
N ILE A 40 1.87 12.29 -6.94
CA ILE A 40 2.79 11.52 -6.09
C ILE A 40 2.04 10.87 -4.93
N THR A 41 1.13 11.60 -4.28
CA THR A 41 0.34 11.08 -3.16
C THR A 41 -0.54 9.91 -3.59
N VAL A 42 -1.25 10.03 -4.73
CA VAL A 42 -2.10 8.94 -5.25
C VAL A 42 -1.26 7.73 -5.62
N ALA A 43 -0.16 7.93 -6.36
CA ALA A 43 0.74 6.84 -6.76
C ALA A 43 1.34 6.12 -5.54
N LEU A 44 1.71 6.86 -4.50
CA LEU A 44 2.23 6.27 -3.26
C LEU A 44 1.13 5.49 -2.51
N ALA A 45 -0.07 6.06 -2.38
CA ALA A 45 -1.18 5.42 -1.69
C ALA A 45 -1.58 4.10 -2.37
N GLU A 46 -1.77 4.12 -3.69
CA GLU A 46 -2.13 2.94 -4.47
C GLU A 46 -1.00 1.90 -4.49
N GLY A 47 0.23 2.34 -4.71
CA GLY A 47 1.41 1.47 -4.69
C GLY A 47 1.61 0.81 -3.34
N PHE A 48 1.43 1.56 -2.25
CA PHE A 48 1.53 1.04 -0.89
C PHE A 48 0.43 0.04 -0.59
N GLN A 49 -0.82 0.34 -0.96
CA GLN A 49 -1.95 -0.57 -0.81
C GLN A 49 -1.66 -1.90 -1.53
N GLN A 50 -1.24 -1.84 -2.80
CA GLN A 50 -0.92 -3.04 -3.58
C GLN A 50 0.20 -3.86 -2.92
N ARG A 51 1.31 -3.21 -2.53
CA ARG A 51 2.46 -3.90 -1.92
C ARG A 51 2.12 -4.52 -0.58
N ILE A 52 1.36 -3.83 0.28
CA ILE A 52 0.91 -4.43 1.54
C ILE A 52 -0.01 -5.60 1.28
N SER A 53 -1.00 -5.44 0.40
CA SER A 53 -1.92 -6.52 0.07
C SER A 53 -1.16 -7.76 -0.41
N GLU A 54 -0.28 -7.62 -1.40
CA GLU A 54 0.58 -8.71 -1.89
C GLU A 54 1.38 -9.36 -0.75
N LYS A 55 1.96 -8.56 0.14
CA LYS A 55 2.77 -9.07 1.25
C LYS A 55 1.94 -9.80 2.30
N VAL A 56 0.76 -9.27 2.64
CA VAL A 56 -0.17 -9.88 3.59
C VAL A 56 -0.68 -11.21 3.03
N PHE A 57 -1.09 -11.26 1.76
CA PHE A 57 -1.52 -12.51 1.14
C PHE A 57 -0.40 -13.54 1.05
N SER A 58 0.83 -13.12 0.73
CA SER A 58 2.00 -13.99 0.74
C SER A 58 2.30 -14.56 2.13
N PHE A 59 2.08 -13.78 3.20
CA PHE A 59 2.29 -14.24 4.56
C PHE A 59 1.13 -15.08 5.11
N TRP A 60 -0.12 -14.77 4.79
CA TRP A 60 -1.31 -15.43 5.35
C TRP A 60 -1.76 -16.64 4.53
N GLY A 61 -1.49 -16.66 3.23
CA GLY A 61 -2.12 -17.56 2.26
C GLY A 61 -3.46 -17.02 1.76
N HIS A 62 -3.92 -17.51 0.62
CA HIS A 62 -5.19 -17.07 0.02
C HIS A 62 -6.42 -17.51 0.82
N ILE A 63 -6.36 -18.69 1.43
CA ILE A 63 -7.44 -19.28 2.23
C ILE A 63 -6.84 -19.85 3.51
N ARG A 64 -7.46 -19.55 4.65
CA ARG A 64 -7.07 -20.08 5.98
C ARG A 64 -8.22 -20.89 6.57
N ILE A 65 -7.93 -22.13 6.92
CA ILE A 65 -8.84 -23.01 7.65
C ILE A 65 -8.44 -22.95 9.11
N GLN A 66 -9.31 -22.40 9.95
CA GLN A 66 -9.08 -22.22 11.39
C GLN A 66 -10.36 -22.53 12.16
N GLU A 67 -10.20 -22.99 13.41
CA GLU A 67 -11.34 -23.23 14.30
C GLU A 67 -12.08 -21.90 14.56
N LYS A 68 -13.40 -21.87 14.27
CA LYS A 68 -14.21 -20.67 14.44
C LYS A 68 -14.59 -20.53 15.92
N GLN A 69 -14.05 -19.49 16.57
CA GLN A 69 -14.41 -19.16 17.95
C GLN A 69 -15.22 -17.85 18.02
N PRO A 70 -16.36 -17.83 18.73
CA PRO A 70 -17.07 -16.60 19.02
C PRO A 70 -16.19 -15.66 19.86
N GLY A 71 -16.02 -14.41 19.43
CA GLY A 71 -15.33 -13.37 20.20
C GLY A 71 -13.79 -13.43 20.18
N LYS A 72 -13.18 -14.32 19.39
CA LYS A 72 -11.72 -14.35 19.25
C LYS A 72 -11.24 -13.17 18.39
N ALA A 73 -10.29 -12.40 18.91
CA ALA A 73 -9.61 -11.37 18.13
C ALA A 73 -8.80 -12.01 16.99
N ILE A 74 -8.78 -11.38 15.82
CA ILE A 74 -8.02 -11.83 14.63
C ILE A 74 -6.51 -12.02 14.94
N ILE A 75 -6.04 -11.37 15.99
CA ILE A 75 -4.67 -11.32 16.50
C ILE A 75 -4.38 -12.34 17.63
N ALA A 76 -5.32 -13.20 18.01
CA ALA A 76 -5.10 -14.18 19.09
C ALA A 76 -4.45 -15.47 18.58
N GLU A 77 -3.64 -16.12 19.44
CA GLU A 77 -2.98 -17.39 19.12
C GLU A 77 -3.97 -18.43 18.60
N GLU A 78 -3.58 -19.16 17.55
CA GLU A 78 -4.43 -20.20 16.97
C GLU A 78 -4.54 -21.41 17.89
N ILE A 79 -5.75 -21.99 17.94
CA ILE A 79 -5.97 -23.24 18.65
C ILE A 79 -5.65 -24.37 17.67
N PRO A 80 -4.93 -25.41 18.11
CA PRO A 80 -4.61 -26.53 17.25
C PRO A 80 -5.89 -27.20 16.76
N ILE A 81 -6.03 -27.29 15.45
CA ILE A 81 -7.02 -28.15 14.80
C ILE A 81 -6.42 -29.56 14.72
N ARG A 82 -7.23 -30.59 14.98
CA ARG A 82 -6.80 -31.97 14.77
C ARG A 82 -6.60 -32.23 13.28
N HIS A 83 -5.47 -32.80 12.93
CA HIS A 83 -5.18 -33.22 11.56
C HIS A 83 -6.24 -34.22 11.08
N ASN A 84 -6.80 -33.99 9.90
CA ASN A 84 -7.81 -34.83 9.29
C ASN A 84 -7.43 -35.12 7.83
N GLU A 85 -7.04 -36.36 7.55
CA GLU A 85 -6.62 -36.79 6.21
C GLU A 85 -7.76 -36.72 5.18
N ALA A 86 -9.00 -36.96 5.60
CA ALA A 86 -10.16 -36.88 4.70
C ALA A 86 -10.40 -35.44 4.23
N LEU A 87 -10.17 -34.44 5.09
CA LEU A 87 -10.26 -33.03 4.71
C LEU A 87 -9.20 -32.68 3.65
N LEU A 88 -7.97 -33.16 3.82
CA LEU A 88 -6.91 -32.94 2.85
C LEU A 88 -7.24 -33.57 1.50
N GLN A 89 -7.73 -34.81 1.47
CA GLN A 89 -8.14 -35.48 0.23
C GLN A 89 -9.23 -34.71 -0.53
N VAL A 90 -10.24 -34.20 0.19
CA VAL A 90 -11.29 -33.38 -0.44
C VAL A 90 -10.71 -32.10 -1.03
N LEU A 91 -9.79 -31.44 -0.33
CA LEU A 91 -9.13 -30.22 -0.82
C LEU A 91 -8.23 -30.50 -2.03
N SER A 92 -7.54 -31.64 -2.07
CA SER A 92 -6.72 -32.07 -3.22
C SER A 92 -7.54 -32.23 -4.50
N GLN A 93 -8.79 -32.68 -4.36
CA GLN A 93 -9.67 -32.96 -5.49
C GLN A 93 -10.38 -31.71 -6.02
N GLN A 94 -10.27 -30.56 -5.35
CA GLN A 94 -10.92 -29.33 -5.79
C GLN A 94 -10.12 -28.63 -6.90
N PRO A 95 -10.74 -28.33 -8.05
CA PRO A 95 -10.08 -27.56 -9.11
C PRO A 95 -9.80 -26.14 -8.61
N GLY A 96 -8.52 -25.75 -8.60
CA GLY A 96 -8.05 -24.43 -8.16
C GLY A 96 -7.23 -24.44 -6.87
N VAL A 97 -7.17 -25.56 -6.14
CA VAL A 97 -6.27 -25.71 -4.98
C VAL A 97 -4.89 -26.16 -5.45
N LEU A 98 -3.91 -25.26 -5.38
CA LEU A 98 -2.52 -25.54 -5.82
C LEU A 98 -1.69 -26.29 -4.76
N SER A 99 -1.92 -25.97 -3.49
CA SER A 99 -1.13 -26.47 -2.36
C SER A 99 -1.84 -26.21 -1.04
N VAL A 100 -1.82 -27.20 -0.15
CA VAL A 100 -2.27 -27.06 1.24
C VAL A 100 -1.08 -27.30 2.16
N TYR A 101 -0.90 -26.42 3.14
CA TYR A 101 0.17 -26.51 4.13
C TYR A 101 -0.40 -26.32 5.54
N PRO A 102 -0.11 -27.24 6.48
CA PRO A 102 -0.38 -26.99 7.88
C PRO A 102 0.58 -25.90 8.36
N PHE A 103 0.06 -25.01 9.22
CA PHE A 103 0.82 -23.90 9.76
C PHE A 103 0.55 -23.75 11.26
N ALA A 104 1.48 -23.10 11.95
CA ALA A 104 1.33 -22.76 13.36
C ALA A 104 1.84 -21.33 13.58
N THR A 105 1.06 -20.50 14.28
CA THR A 105 1.47 -19.12 14.60
C THR A 105 1.51 -18.89 16.10
N ARG A 106 2.58 -18.28 16.59
CA ARG A 106 2.75 -17.95 18.01
C ARG A 106 3.46 -16.61 18.18
N TYR A 107 3.08 -15.83 19.19
CA TYR A 107 3.80 -14.61 19.54
C TYR A 107 5.01 -14.95 20.40
N ALA A 108 6.13 -14.27 20.15
CA ALA A 108 7.35 -14.42 20.90
C ALA A 108 7.99 -13.05 21.14
N LEU A 109 8.76 -12.93 22.23
CA LEU A 109 9.63 -11.79 22.47
C LEU A 109 11.03 -12.16 22.01
N LEU A 110 11.54 -11.46 21.00
CA LEU A 110 12.90 -11.59 20.52
C LEU A 110 13.79 -10.65 21.34
N LYS A 111 14.69 -11.22 22.14
CA LYS A 111 15.70 -10.45 22.88
C LYS A 111 16.96 -10.29 22.03
N THR A 112 17.30 -9.05 21.69
CA THR A 112 18.60 -8.69 21.14
C THR A 112 19.50 -8.14 22.26
N LYS A 113 20.78 -7.87 21.94
CA LYS A 113 21.75 -7.34 22.92
C LYS A 113 21.26 -6.05 23.58
N GLU A 114 20.58 -5.20 22.80
CA GLU A 114 20.18 -3.87 23.23
C GLU A 114 18.67 -3.79 23.53
N ASN A 115 17.82 -4.50 22.77
CA ASN A 115 16.37 -4.32 22.81
C ASN A 115 15.57 -5.63 22.96
N MET A 116 14.28 -5.50 23.22
CA MET A 116 13.29 -6.59 23.15
C MET A 116 12.18 -6.20 22.19
N GLU A 117 11.88 -7.08 21.24
CA GLU A 117 10.85 -6.85 20.22
C GLU A 117 9.83 -7.98 20.24
N GLY A 118 8.54 -7.64 20.16
CA GLY A 118 7.48 -8.62 19.95
C GLY A 118 7.42 -9.02 18.49
N VAL A 119 7.57 -10.31 18.23
CA VAL A 119 7.51 -10.88 16.88
C VAL A 119 6.45 -11.98 16.82
N MET A 120 5.81 -12.13 15.66
CA MET A 120 4.93 -13.25 15.39
C MET A 120 5.72 -14.31 14.60
N LEU A 121 5.88 -15.48 15.18
CA LEU A 121 6.50 -16.63 14.54
C LEU A 121 5.45 -17.42 13.77
N LYS A 122 5.74 -17.76 12.51
CA LYS A 122 4.93 -18.65 11.68
C LYS A 122 5.76 -19.87 11.28
N GLY A 123 5.38 -21.04 11.78
CA GLY A 123 5.89 -22.33 11.34
C GLY A 123 5.07 -22.87 10.17
N LEU A 124 5.75 -23.47 9.19
CA LEU A 124 5.16 -24.17 8.05
C LEU A 124 5.81 -25.54 7.96
N ASP A 125 5.03 -26.58 7.70
CA ASP A 125 5.60 -27.89 7.36
C ASP A 125 6.12 -27.85 5.93
N ASN A 126 7.31 -28.44 5.71
CA ASN A 126 7.97 -28.47 4.41
C ASN A 126 7.40 -29.56 3.49
N LYS A 127 6.61 -30.49 4.04
CA LYS A 127 5.93 -31.52 3.25
C LYS A 127 4.70 -30.93 2.56
N LYS A 128 4.81 -30.77 1.24
CA LYS A 128 3.66 -30.56 0.36
C LYS A 128 2.75 -31.79 0.47
N GLN A 129 1.54 -31.63 0.99
CA GLN A 129 0.61 -32.74 1.22
C GLN A 129 -0.26 -33.09 0.00
N LEU A 130 -0.03 -32.43 -1.14
CA LEU A 130 -0.70 -32.69 -2.41
C LEU A 130 0.29 -33.32 -3.39
N GLU A 131 0.18 -34.64 -3.57
CA GLU A 131 0.61 -35.36 -4.78
C GLU A 131 -0.63 -35.82 -5.55
#